data_AF-A0ABD3PBG1-F1
#
_entry.id   AF-A0ABD3PBG1-F1
#
_cell.length_a   1.000
_cell.length_b   1.000
_cell.length_c   1.000
_cell.angle_alpha   90.00
_cell.angle_beta   90.00
_cell.angle_gamma   90.00
#
_symmetry.space_group_name_H-M   'P 1'
#
loop_
_entity.id
_entity.type
_entity.pdbx_description
1 polymer ?
#
loop_
_entity_poly.entity_id
_entity_poly.type
_entity_poly.pdbx_seq_one_letter_code
_entity_poly.pdbx_strand_id
1 'polypeptide(L)'
;MASRAARIAAVAREIFGTLPNRNARSGAQILKRPLVGAYHARWYMEPIEPFARATNPLYTSELQERRTAKLQKLRQRGKGPPKKGAGKRSK
;
A
#
# COMPACT_ATOMS: atom_id res chain seq x y z
N MET A 1 -22.64 34.39 -37.05
CA MET A 1 -23.48 33.18 -36.79
C MET A 1 -22.57 31.96 -36.69
N ALA A 2 -22.66 31.16 -35.62
CA ALA A 2 -21.90 29.92 -35.52
C ALA A 2 -22.35 28.92 -36.60
N SER A 3 -21.41 28.18 -37.19
CA SER A 3 -21.69 27.19 -38.23
C SER A 3 -22.60 26.07 -37.70
N ARG A 4 -23.34 25.39 -38.58
CA ARG A 4 -24.18 24.24 -38.20
C ARG A 4 -23.37 23.17 -37.46
N ALA A 5 -22.16 22.88 -37.93
CA ALA A 5 -21.24 21.95 -37.28
C ALA A 5 -20.84 22.40 -35.87
N ALA A 6 -20.57 23.70 -35.67
CA ALA A 6 -20.25 24.24 -34.35
C ALA A 6 -21.41 24.13 -33.35
N ARG A 7 -22.66 24.29 -33.83
CA ARG A 7 -23.86 24.10 -33.00
C ARG A 7 -24.05 22.64 -32.60
N ILE A 8 -23.91 21.72 -33.55
CA ILE A 8 -23.97 20.28 -33.28
C ILE A 8 -22.91 19.89 -32.24
N ALA A 9 -21.68 20.37 -32.41
CA ALA A 9 -20.60 20.10 -31.47
C ALA A 9 -20.85 20.71 -30.08
N ALA A 10 -21.55 21.85 -29.98
CA ALA A 10 -21.94 22.44 -28.71
C ALA A 10 -22.99 21.58 -27.98
N VAL A 11 -24.04 21.16 -28.68
CA VAL A 11 -25.08 20.25 -28.15
C VAL A 11 -24.47 18.91 -27.73
N ALA A 12 -23.55 18.35 -28.53
CA ALA A 12 -22.86 17.11 -28.16
C ALA A 12 -22.01 17.26 -26.88
N ARG A 13 -21.37 18.41 -26.67
CA ARG A 13 -20.64 18.68 -25.42
C ARG A 13 -21.55 18.74 -24.20
N GLU A 14 -22.72 19.34 -24.37
CA GLU A 14 -23.74 19.41 -23.33
C GLU A 14 -24.30 18.02 -22.97
N ILE A 15 -24.63 17.22 -23.98
CA ILE A 15 -25.16 15.86 -23.78
C ILE A 15 -24.13 14.92 -23.13
N PHE A 16 -22.87 14.95 -23.60
CA PHE A 16 -21.85 13.97 -23.21
C PHE A 16 -20.84 14.49 -22.18
N GLY A 17 -21.01 15.72 -21.69
CA GLY A 17 -20.08 16.34 -20.74
C GLY A 17 -18.65 16.50 -21.28
N THR A 18 -18.49 16.67 -22.60
CA THR A 18 -17.16 16.79 -23.21
C THR A 18 -16.67 18.24 -23.23
N LEU A 19 -15.37 18.43 -23.01
CA LEU A 19 -14.74 19.77 -22.99
C LEU A 19 -14.48 20.28 -24.42
N PRO A 20 -14.64 21.59 -24.68
CA PRO A 20 -14.26 22.18 -25.97
C PRO A 20 -12.73 22.21 -26.14
N ASN A 21 -12.25 21.90 -27.34
CA ASN A 21 -10.83 22.04 -27.66
C ASN A 21 -10.48 23.53 -27.85
N ARG A 22 -9.64 24.06 -26.95
CA ARG A 22 -9.17 25.46 -26.97
C ARG A 22 -7.73 25.61 -27.51
N ASN A 23 -7.14 24.53 -28.05
CA ASN A 23 -5.73 24.48 -28.48
C ASN A 23 -4.73 24.99 -27.41
N ALA A 24 -5.10 24.86 -26.14
CA ALA A 24 -4.32 25.29 -24.99
C ALA A 24 -4.28 24.18 -23.94
N ARG A 25 -3.21 24.15 -23.13
CA ARG A 25 -3.03 23.17 -22.06
C ARG A 25 -4.01 23.45 -20.92
N SER A 26 -5.09 22.68 -20.83
CA SER A 26 -6.15 22.84 -19.80
C SER A 26 -6.03 21.88 -18.62
N GLY A 27 -5.04 20.99 -18.59
CA GLY A 27 -4.90 19.97 -17.54
C GLY A 27 -5.91 18.81 -17.63
N ALA A 28 -6.85 18.83 -18.59
CA ALA A 28 -7.86 17.78 -18.75
C ALA A 28 -7.26 16.37 -18.93
N GLN A 29 -6.05 16.26 -19.50
CA GLN A 29 -5.35 14.98 -19.61
C GLN A 29 -4.92 14.41 -18.24
N ILE A 30 -4.63 15.27 -17.27
CA ILE A 30 -4.30 14.85 -15.89
C ILE A 30 -5.55 14.31 -15.22
N LEU A 31 -6.68 15.01 -15.35
CA LEU A 31 -7.96 14.59 -14.77
C LEU A 31 -8.49 13.29 -15.39
N LYS A 32 -8.17 13.03 -16.66
CA LYS A 32 -8.51 11.77 -17.34
C LYS A 32 -7.69 10.58 -16.85
N ARG A 33 -6.54 10.79 -16.18
CA ARG A 33 -5.73 9.68 -15.69
C ARG A 33 -6.46 9.02 -14.52
N PRO A 34 -6.63 7.69 -14.53
CA PRO A 34 -7.22 7.00 -13.40
C PRO A 34 -6.32 7.13 -12.17
N LEU A 35 -6.93 7.21 -11.00
CA LEU A 35 -6.20 7.21 -9.73
C LEU A 35 -5.68 5.80 -9.46
N VAL A 36 -4.36 5.62 -9.54
CA VAL A 36 -3.70 4.32 -9.36
C VAL A 36 -3.23 4.06 -7.91
N GLY A 37 -3.40 5.03 -7.01
CA GLY A 37 -2.89 4.97 -5.64
C GLY A 37 -3.38 3.75 -4.86
N ALA A 38 -4.65 3.36 -5.01
CA ALA A 38 -5.20 2.18 -4.35
C ALA A 38 -4.55 0.86 -4.85
N TYR A 39 -4.21 0.78 -6.14
CA TYR A 39 -3.53 -0.39 -6.69
C TYR A 39 -2.09 -0.48 -6.17
N HIS A 40 -1.39 0.64 -6.10
CA HIS A 40 -0.03 0.68 -5.53
C HIS A 40 -0.01 0.33 -4.04
N ALA A 41 -0.98 0.84 -3.27
CA ALA A 41 -1.08 0.54 -1.84
C ALA A 41 -1.34 -0.95 -1.56
N ARG A 42 -2.04 -1.64 -2.47
CA ARG A 42 -2.35 -3.08 -2.38
C ARG A 42 -1.34 -3.97 -3.08
N TRP A 43 -0.17 -3.45 -3.45
CA TRP A 43 0.83 -4.23 -4.18
C TRP A 43 1.35 -5.42 -3.37
N TYR A 44 1.60 -5.22 -2.08
CA TYR A 44 1.94 -6.30 -1.16
C TYR A 44 0.70 -6.69 -0.37
N MET A 45 0.44 -8.01 -0.30
CA MET A 45 -0.61 -8.53 0.56
C MET A 45 -0.19 -8.40 2.01
N GLU A 46 -1.09 -7.90 2.85
CA GLU A 46 -0.89 -7.89 4.29
C GLU A 46 -0.82 -9.35 4.81
N PRO A 47 0.17 -9.70 5.65
CA PRO A 47 0.24 -11.03 6.23
C PRO A 47 -0.98 -11.28 7.13
N ILE A 48 -1.42 -12.53 7.24
CA ILE A 48 -2.57 -12.90 8.07
C ILE A 48 -2.26 -12.85 9.58
N GLU A 49 -0.98 -12.97 9.96
CA GLU A 49 -0.57 -13.12 11.37
C GLU A 49 -1.04 -11.97 12.30
N PRO A 50 -0.96 -10.67 11.93
CA PRO A 50 -1.45 -9.59 12.77
C PRO A 50 -2.97 -9.69 13.04
N PHE A 51 -3.75 -10.05 12.02
CA PHE A 51 -5.20 -10.25 12.15
C PHE A 51 -5.52 -11.47 13.03
N ALA A 52 -4.81 -12.57 12.82
CA ALA A 52 -4.97 -13.78 13.61
C ALA A 52 -4.66 -13.55 15.11
N ARG A 53 -3.61 -12.77 15.43
CA ARG A 53 -3.27 -12.39 16.82
C ARG A 53 -4.28 -11.44 17.45
N ALA A 54 -4.84 -10.51 16.66
CA ALA A 54 -5.89 -9.62 17.15
C ALA A 54 -7.18 -10.37 17.51
N THR A 55 -7.49 -11.43 16.75
CA THR A 55 -8.72 -12.23 16.94
C THR A 55 -8.54 -13.32 18.01
N ASN A 56 -7.36 -13.95 18.06
CA ASN A 56 -7.02 -14.98 19.03
C ASN A 56 -5.68 -14.66 19.71
N PRO A 57 -5.69 -14.22 20.98
CA PRO A 57 -4.47 -13.90 21.73
C PRO A 57 -3.50 -15.08 21.90
N LEU A 58 -3.97 -16.32 21.79
CA LEU A 58 -3.16 -17.53 21.89
C LEU A 58 -2.60 -18.00 20.54
N TYR A 59 -2.88 -17.28 19.45
CA TYR A 59 -2.35 -17.60 18.14
C TYR A 59 -0.82 -17.52 18.14
N THR A 60 -0.19 -18.62 17.73
CA THR A 60 1.25 -18.72 17.47
C THR A 60 1.45 -19.39 16.11
N SER A 61 2.46 -18.94 15.36
CA SER A 61 2.84 -19.62 14.11
C SER A 61 3.95 -20.64 14.37
N GLU A 62 4.02 -21.68 13.56
CA GLU A 62 5.07 -22.71 13.65
C GLU A 62 6.48 -22.09 13.62
N LEU A 63 6.67 -21.03 12.83
CA LEU A 63 7.92 -20.29 12.77
C LEU A 63 8.27 -19.63 14.11
N GLN A 64 7.26 -19.08 14.81
CA GLN A 64 7.46 -18.50 16.13
C GLN A 64 7.81 -19.57 17.16
N GLU A 65 7.11 -20.71 17.16
CA GLU A 65 7.41 -21.84 18.06
C GLU A 65 8.83 -22.38 17.86
N ARG A 66 9.25 -22.54 16.60
CA ARG A 66 10.62 -22.96 16.28
C ARG A 66 11.65 -21.93 16.78
N ARG A 67 11.36 -20.63 16.65
CA ARG A 67 12.23 -19.55 17.14
C ARG A 67 12.32 -19.54 18.67
N THR A 68 11.20 -19.70 19.38
CA THR A 68 11.18 -19.72 20.85
C THR A 68 11.91 -20.96 21.40
N ALA A 69 11.67 -22.14 20.83
CA ALA A 69 12.37 -23.38 21.19
C ALA A 69 13.88 -23.27 20.96
N LYS A 70 14.31 -22.71 19.82
CA LYS A 70 15.74 -22.46 19.55
C LYS A 70 16.36 -21.51 20.58
N LEU A 71 15.65 -20.43 20.90
CA LEU A 71 16.12 -19.43 21.85
C LEU A 71 16.28 -20.03 23.26
N GLN A 72 15.35 -20.86 23.70
CA GLN A 72 15.43 -21.56 24.99
C GLN A 72 16.69 -22.44 25.07
N LYS A 73 16.93 -23.28 24.04
CA LYS A 73 18.14 -24.12 23.97
C LYS A 73 19.44 -23.31 24.00
N LEU A 74 19.48 -22.16 23.31
CA LEU A 74 20.66 -21.28 23.32
C LEU A 74 20.91 -20.66 24.69
N ARG A 75 19.85 -20.20 25.37
CA ARG A 75 19.95 -19.64 26.72
C ARG A 75 20.43 -20.66 27.73
N GLN A 76 19.92 -21.89 27.68
CA GLN A 76 20.38 -23.01 28.53
C GLN A 76 21.88 -23.29 28.36
N ARG A 77 22.41 -23.12 27.14
CA ARG A 77 23.84 -23.31 26.83
C ARG A 77 24.71 -22.10 27.19
N GLY A 78 24.15 -21.00 27.70
CA GLY A 78 24.86 -19.74 27.91
C GLY A 78 25.23 -19.01 26.61
N LYS A 79 24.71 -19.45 25.46
CA LYS A 79 24.95 -18.88 24.12
C LYS A 79 23.78 -18.03 23.63
N GLY A 80 22.91 -17.62 24.55
CA GLY A 80 21.82 -16.70 24.25
C GLY A 80 22.35 -15.30 23.91
N PRO A 81 21.59 -14.48 23.15
CA PRO A 81 21.96 -13.10 22.92
C PRO A 81 22.07 -12.35 24.26
N PRO A 82 23.12 -11.54 24.48
CA PRO A 82 23.29 -10.80 25.72
C PRO A 82 22.23 -9.71 25.86
N LYS A 83 22.08 -9.17 27.07
CA LYS A 83 21.25 -7.98 27.31
C LYS A 83 21.73 -6.84 26.40
N LYS A 84 20.80 -6.09 25.80
CA LYS A 84 21.11 -4.92 24.97
C LYS A 84 22.06 -3.98 25.76
N GLY A 85 23.21 -3.66 25.18
CA GLY A 85 24.25 -2.84 25.82
C GLY A 85 25.33 -3.62 26.60
N ALA A 86 25.07 -4.86 27.04
CA ALA A 86 26.01 -5.69 27.81
C ALA A 86 27.03 -6.45 26.93
N GLY A 87 27.22 -6.01 25.69
CA GLY A 87 28.09 -6.67 24.71
C GLY A 87 29.51 -6.13 24.72
N LYS A 88 30.10 -6.05 23.52
CA LYS A 88 31.50 -5.64 23.28
C LYS A 88 31.92 -4.33 23.96
N ARG A 89 31.00 -3.37 24.15
CA ARG A 89 31.26 -2.04 24.72
C ARG A 89 30.85 -1.90 26.19
N SER A 90 30.59 -3.00 26.89
CA SER A 90 30.16 -2.96 28.30
C SER A 90 31.32 -2.89 29.31
N LYS A 91 32.56 -2.79 28.82
CA LYS A 91 33.73 -2.41 29.61
C LYS A 91 33.86 -0.89 29.65
#